data_AF-A0A026W131-F1
#
_entry.id   AF-A0A026W131-F1
#
_cell.length_a   1.000
_cell.length_b   1.000
_cell.length_c   1.000
_cell.angle_alpha   90.00
_cell.angle_beta   90.00
_cell.angle_gamma   90.00
#
_symmetry.space_group_name_H-M   'P 1'
#
loop_
_entity.id
_entity.type
_entity.pdbx_description
1 polymer ?
#
loop_
_entity_poly.entity_id
_entity_poly.type
_entity_poly.pdbx_seq_one_letter_code
_entity_poly.pdbx_strand_id
1 'polypeptide(L)'
;MWIEKDRIKPIVVTQAWVSKDLQRLPTKFQSSKVILKYLKLYCQYSSLYSLKYLVDSQRSWFERAMWIIIHLIIMSSVIYMVYATCKEYVTSPILTSMDSDSYPTVDLDFPGIAICSINRISRQSAIEMATDM
;
A
#
# COMPACT_ATOMS: atom_id res chain seq x y z
N MET A 1 38.50 -9.62 52.82
CA MET A 1 37.95 -8.40 52.20
C MET A 1 37.38 -8.82 50.84
N TRP A 2 36.08 -8.60 50.71
CA TRP A 2 35.07 -8.90 49.66
C TRP A 2 35.59 -8.94 48.21
N ILE A 3 35.36 -10.03 47.46
CA ILE A 3 34.21 -10.33 46.55
C ILE A 3 34.18 -9.44 45.30
N GLU A 4 34.38 -10.05 44.13
CA GLU A 4 33.41 -10.08 43.02
C GLU A 4 33.82 -11.25 42.10
N LYS A 5 33.01 -12.32 42.06
CA LYS A 5 33.20 -13.47 41.15
C LYS A 5 31.94 -13.54 40.31
N ASP A 6 32.04 -13.08 39.06
CA ASP A 6 30.95 -13.02 38.10
C ASP A 6 30.38 -14.42 37.85
N ARG A 7 29.24 -14.68 38.49
CA ARG A 7 28.40 -15.84 38.23
C ARG A 7 27.27 -15.39 37.33
N ILE A 8 27.46 -15.60 36.04
CA ILE A 8 26.41 -15.67 35.03
C ILE A 8 25.34 -16.62 35.56
N LYS A 9 24.19 -16.07 35.98
CA LYS A 9 22.99 -16.84 36.29
C LYS A 9 22.26 -17.03 34.96
N PRO A 10 21.84 -18.26 34.60
CA PRO A 10 20.93 -18.41 33.48
C PRO A 10 19.66 -17.63 33.78
N ILE A 11 19.22 -16.82 32.83
CA ILE A 11 17.93 -16.16 32.85
C ILE A 11 16.89 -17.28 32.89
N VAL A 12 16.40 -17.58 34.09
CA VAL A 12 15.17 -18.34 34.30
C VAL A 12 14.07 -17.41 33.82
N VAL A 13 13.76 -17.49 32.52
CA VAL A 13 12.51 -16.97 32.00
C VAL A 13 11.43 -17.85 32.61
N THR A 14 10.85 -17.37 33.70
CA THR A 14 9.64 -17.94 34.29
C THR A 14 8.60 -18.08 33.20
N GLN A 15 8.37 -19.33 32.77
CA GLN A 15 7.24 -19.75 31.94
C GLN A 15 5.93 -19.66 32.73
N ALA A 16 5.63 -18.49 33.27
CA ALA A 16 4.50 -18.25 34.17
C ALA A 16 3.34 -17.48 33.51
N TRP A 17 3.44 -17.16 32.21
CA TRP A 17 2.38 -16.45 31.47
C TRP A 17 1.99 -17.09 30.14
N VAL A 18 2.26 -18.39 29.94
CA VAL A 18 1.49 -19.18 28.96
C VAL A 18 0.30 -19.77 29.71
N SER A 19 -0.64 -18.88 30.02
CA SER A 19 -1.89 -19.24 30.68
C SER A 19 -2.64 -20.24 29.80
N LYS A 20 -3.15 -21.27 30.48
CA LYS A 20 -3.97 -22.41 30.05
C LYS A 20 -5.30 -22.04 29.33
N ASP A 21 -5.37 -20.92 28.61
CA ASP A 21 -6.60 -20.42 27.98
C ASP A 21 -6.86 -20.95 26.56
N LEU A 22 -5.99 -21.81 26.02
CA LEU A 22 -6.30 -22.58 24.81
C LEU A 22 -6.97 -23.94 25.12
N GLN A 23 -7.59 -24.11 26.28
CA GLN A 23 -8.26 -25.37 26.67
C GLN A 23 -9.70 -25.23 27.14
N ARG A 24 -10.34 -24.05 26.99
CA ARG A 24 -11.80 -23.93 27.14
C ARG A 24 -12.40 -23.27 25.91
N LEU A 25 -12.68 -24.09 24.90
CA LEU A 25 -13.69 -23.79 23.90
C LEU A 25 -15.04 -24.34 24.44
N PRO A 26 -15.85 -23.56 25.20
CA PRO A 26 -17.22 -23.96 25.44
C PRO A 26 -17.98 -23.84 24.11
N THR A 27 -18.30 -25.01 23.55
CA THR A 27 -19.64 -25.36 23.07
C THR A 27 -20.43 -24.21 22.43
N LYS A 28 -20.25 -24.09 21.10
CA LYS A 28 -21.28 -23.83 20.08
C LYS A 28 -22.57 -23.18 20.62
N PHE A 29 -22.71 -21.85 20.48
CA PHE A 29 -23.95 -21.07 20.23
C PHE A 29 -23.98 -19.69 20.92
N GLN A 30 -23.32 -19.49 22.08
CA GLN A 30 -23.27 -18.16 22.72
C GLN A 30 -22.18 -17.22 22.16
N SER A 31 -21.06 -17.76 21.67
CA SER A 31 -19.96 -16.94 21.14
C SER A 31 -20.32 -16.20 19.85
N SER A 32 -21.24 -16.72 19.04
CA SER A 32 -21.63 -16.09 17.76
C SER A 32 -22.34 -14.76 17.98
N LYS A 33 -23.16 -14.63 19.02
CA LYS A 33 -23.84 -13.37 19.36
C LYS A 33 -22.84 -12.30 19.79
N VAL A 34 -21.80 -12.71 20.51
CA VAL A 34 -20.71 -11.82 20.94
C VAL A 34 -19.90 -11.37 19.72
N ILE A 35 -19.46 -12.31 18.87
CA ILE A 35 -18.72 -12.00 17.64
C ILE A 35 -19.56 -11.13 16.69
N LEU A 36 -20.84 -11.43 16.52
CA LEU A 36 -21.74 -10.64 15.68
C LEU A 36 -21.95 -9.23 16.24
N LYS A 37 -22.00 -9.06 17.56
CA LYS A 37 -22.08 -7.74 18.20
C LYS A 37 -20.82 -6.92 17.90
N TYR A 38 -19.64 -7.51 18.05
CA TYR A 38 -18.37 -6.85 17.73
C TYR A 38 -18.21 -6.60 16.23
N LEU A 39 -18.65 -7.52 15.38
CA LEU A 39 -18.61 -7.38 13.93
C LEU A 39 -19.56 -6.28 13.45
N LYS A 40 -20.76 -6.18 14.04
CA LYS A 40 -21.70 -5.09 13.79
C LYS A 40 -21.10 -3.74 14.21
N LEU A 41 -20.46 -3.69 15.38
CA LEU A 41 -19.75 -2.50 15.85
C LEU A 41 -18.61 -2.13 14.89
N TYR A 42 -17.78 -3.10 14.52
CA TYR A 42 -16.66 -2.90 13.59
C TYR A 42 -17.15 -2.41 12.23
N CYS A 43 -18.16 -3.04 11.63
CA CYS A 43 -18.73 -2.60 10.36
C CYS A 43 -19.39 -1.21 10.43
N GLN A 44 -19.87 -0.78 11.61
CA GLN A 44 -20.44 0.56 11.79
C GLN A 44 -19.37 1.65 11.83
N TYR A 45 -18.18 1.35 12.40
CA TYR A 45 -17.05 2.29 12.50
C TYR A 45 -15.98 2.12 11.40
N SER A 46 -16.07 1.06 10.61
CA SER A 46 -15.11 0.79 9.54
C SER A 46 -15.25 1.81 8.41
N SER A 47 -14.11 2.24 7.86
CA SER A 47 -14.03 3.08 6.67
C SER A 47 -14.45 2.36 5.39
N LEU A 48 -14.72 1.05 5.46
CA LEU A 48 -15.23 0.28 4.33
C LEU A 48 -16.69 0.68 4.06
N TYR A 49 -16.84 1.64 3.15
CA TYR A 49 -18.11 2.22 2.72
C TYR A 49 -19.16 1.15 2.34
N SER A 50 -18.70 0.04 1.75
CA SER A 50 -19.52 -1.09 1.35
C SER A 50 -20.10 -1.91 2.52
N LEU A 51 -19.41 -1.99 3.67
CA LEU A 51 -19.93 -2.68 4.86
C LEU A 51 -20.99 -1.86 5.59
N LYS A 52 -20.91 -0.52 5.50
CA LYS A 52 -21.91 0.39 6.07
C LYS A 52 -23.29 0.17 5.45
N TYR A 53 -23.35 -0.03 4.13
CA TYR A 53 -24.59 -0.37 3.42
C TYR A 53 -25.14 -1.75 3.79
N LEU A 54 -24.27 -2.69 4.17
CA LEU A 54 -24.67 -4.04 4.58
C LEU A 54 -25.34 -4.05 5.96
N VAL A 55 -24.91 -3.16 6.86
CA VAL A 55 -25.35 -3.11 8.26
C VAL A 55 -26.55 -2.19 8.47
N ASP A 56 -26.85 -1.29 7.54
CA ASP A 56 -27.98 -0.37 7.67
C ASP A 56 -29.32 -1.14 7.69
N SER A 57 -29.95 -1.13 8.86
CA SER A 57 -31.12 -1.94 9.15
C SER A 57 -32.44 -1.31 8.65
N GLN A 58 -32.40 -0.12 8.04
CA GLN A 58 -33.60 0.61 7.64
C GLN A 58 -34.10 0.31 6.22
N ARG A 59 -33.33 -0.41 5.39
CA ARG A 59 -33.69 -0.67 3.98
C ARG A 59 -34.42 -1.99 3.74
N SER A 60 -35.12 -2.03 2.62
CA SER A 60 -35.86 -3.19 2.13
C SER A 60 -34.95 -4.42 1.99
N TRP A 61 -35.51 -5.62 2.19
CA TRP A 61 -34.75 -6.88 2.09
C TRP A 61 -34.10 -7.08 0.70
N PHE A 62 -34.76 -6.58 -0.36
CA PHE A 62 -34.25 -6.67 -1.73
C PHE A 62 -32.99 -5.82 -1.94
N GLU A 63 -32.98 -4.57 -1.46
CA GLU A 63 -31.80 -3.71 -1.53
C GLU A 63 -30.60 -4.33 -0.80
N ARG A 64 -30.83 -4.98 0.36
CA ARG A 64 -29.75 -5.68 1.07
C ARG A 64 -29.15 -6.81 0.25
N ALA A 65 -29.98 -7.63 -0.39
CA ALA A 65 -29.52 -8.72 -1.24
C ALA A 65 -28.68 -8.18 -2.41
N MET A 66 -29.12 -7.09 -3.05
CA MET A 66 -28.37 -6.42 -4.11
C MET A 66 -27.00 -5.92 -3.63
N TRP A 67 -26.94 -5.26 -2.48
CA TRP A 67 -25.66 -4.78 -1.90
C TRP A 67 -24.71 -5.91 -1.53
N ILE A 68 -25.22 -7.04 -1.03
CA ILE A 68 -24.41 -8.24 -0.76
C ILE A 68 -23.82 -8.77 -2.07
N ILE A 69 -24.62 -8.88 -3.13
CA ILE A 69 -24.17 -9.38 -4.43
C ILE A 69 -23.09 -8.46 -5.01
N ILE A 70 -23.33 -7.14 -5.00
CA ILE A 70 -22.35 -6.15 -5.45
C ILE A 70 -21.05 -6.27 -4.66
N HIS A 71 -21.14 -6.42 -3.33
CA HIS A 71 -19.96 -6.57 -2.49
C HIS A 71 -19.19 -7.85 -2.80
N LEU A 72 -19.87 -8.96 -3.05
CA LEU A 72 -19.23 -10.23 -3.46
C LEU A 72 -18.52 -10.10 -4.81
N ILE A 73 -19.10 -9.39 -5.78
CA ILE A 73 -18.49 -9.13 -7.09
C ILE A 73 -17.23 -8.27 -6.92
N ILE A 74 -17.26 -7.24 -6.07
CA ILE A 74 -16.09 -6.41 -5.79
C ILE A 74 -14.99 -7.24 -5.12
N MET A 75 -15.34 -8.06 -4.14
CA MET A 75 -14.36 -8.92 -3.46
C MET A 75 -13.73 -9.92 -4.41
N SER A 76 -14.51 -10.55 -5.29
CA SER A 76 -13.97 -11.49 -6.28
C SER A 76 -13.09 -10.79 -7.33
N SER A 77 -13.47 -9.59 -7.78
CA SER A 77 -12.68 -8.83 -8.76
C SER A 77 -11.34 -8.37 -8.17
N VAL A 78 -11.32 -7.92 -6.92
CA VAL A 78 -10.07 -7.55 -6.22
C VAL A 78 -9.14 -8.75 -6.11
N ILE A 79 -9.65 -9.91 -5.68
CA ILE A 79 -8.85 -11.14 -5.58
C ILE A 79 -8.28 -11.52 -6.94
N TYR A 80 -9.12 -11.49 -7.99
CA TYR A 80 -8.69 -11.79 -9.36
C TYR A 80 -7.62 -10.82 -9.85
N MET A 81 -7.80 -9.52 -9.64
CA MET A 81 -6.85 -8.49 -10.06
C MET A 81 -5.50 -8.67 -9.37
N VAL A 82 -5.50 -8.87 -8.06
CA VAL A 82 -4.27 -9.14 -7.30
C VAL A 82 -3.58 -10.39 -7.82
N TYR A 83 -4.32 -11.47 -8.05
CA TYR A 83 -3.75 -12.70 -8.61
C TYR A 83 -3.15 -12.48 -10.00
N ALA A 84 -3.86 -11.77 -10.89
CA ALA A 84 -3.40 -11.48 -12.24
C ALA A 84 -2.13 -10.61 -12.22
N THR A 85 -2.12 -9.52 -11.44
CA THR A 85 -0.96 -8.65 -11.29
C THR A 85 0.22 -9.37 -10.65
N CYS A 86 0.00 -10.19 -9.62
CA CYS A 86 1.07 -11.00 -9.04
C CYS A 86 1.63 -12.00 -10.05
N LYS A 87 0.77 -12.66 -10.82
CA LYS A 87 1.21 -13.57 -11.89
C LYS A 87 2.06 -12.82 -12.91
N GLU A 88 1.60 -11.66 -13.36
CA GLU A 88 2.30 -10.84 -14.35
C GLU A 88 3.63 -10.31 -13.83
N TYR A 89 3.69 -9.91 -12.56
CA TYR A 89 4.92 -9.51 -11.88
C TYR A 89 5.95 -10.65 -11.82
N VAL A 90 5.50 -11.89 -11.60
CA VAL A 90 6.37 -13.07 -11.60
C VAL A 90 6.80 -13.46 -13.01
N THR A 91 5.94 -13.33 -14.02
CA THR A 91 6.27 -13.73 -15.40
C THR A 91 7.11 -12.69 -16.14
N SER A 92 6.86 -11.40 -15.89
CA SER A 92 7.46 -10.29 -16.61
C SER A 92 7.84 -9.18 -15.62
N PRO A 93 8.83 -9.40 -14.75
CA PRO A 93 9.33 -8.33 -13.89
C PRO A 93 9.85 -7.18 -14.76
N ILE A 94 9.49 -5.94 -14.40
CA ILE A 94 10.10 -4.75 -15.01
C ILE A 94 11.54 -4.70 -14.51
N LEU A 95 12.45 -5.28 -15.28
CA LEU A 95 13.88 -5.24 -15.02
C LEU A 95 14.43 -4.00 -15.70
N THR A 96 14.66 -2.95 -14.91
CA THR A 96 15.52 -1.84 -15.33
C THR A 96 16.96 -2.27 -15.13
N SER A 97 17.61 -2.77 -16.17
CA SER A 97 19.05 -2.98 -16.18
C SER A 97 19.76 -1.63 -16.31
N MET A 98 20.67 -1.33 -15.39
CA MET A 98 21.57 -0.20 -15.52
C MET A 98 22.64 -0.59 -16.54
N ASP A 99 22.57 -0.06 -17.75
CA ASP A 99 23.66 -0.22 -18.71
C ASP A 99 24.94 0.34 -18.09
N SER A 100 26.02 -0.44 -18.17
CA SER A 100 27.31 -0.08 -17.61
C SER A 100 27.80 1.27 -18.14
N ASP A 101 28.44 2.08 -17.31
CA ASP A 101 29.00 3.41 -17.66
C ASP A 101 30.07 3.39 -18.78
N SER A 102 30.36 2.22 -19.36
CA SER A 102 31.37 1.97 -20.38
C SER A 102 30.74 1.80 -21.77
N TYR A 103 29.98 2.78 -22.24
CA TYR A 103 29.57 2.84 -23.64
C TYR A 103 30.72 3.42 -24.49
N PRO A 104 31.19 2.73 -25.54
CA PRO A 104 32.29 3.21 -26.36
C PRO A 104 31.90 4.50 -27.07
N THR A 105 32.71 5.56 -26.87
CA THR A 105 32.42 6.91 -27.40
C THR A 105 32.40 6.98 -28.94
N VAL A 106 32.93 5.96 -29.63
CA VAL A 106 32.95 5.89 -31.10
C VAL A 106 31.59 5.61 -31.73
N ASP A 107 30.67 4.98 -30.99
CA ASP A 107 29.32 4.63 -31.45
C ASP A 107 28.25 5.59 -30.90
N LEU A 108 28.65 6.72 -30.32
CA LEU A 108 27.75 7.70 -29.73
C LEU A 108 27.47 8.83 -30.72
N ASP A 109 26.20 9.00 -31.07
CA ASP A 109 25.78 10.15 -31.87
C ASP A 109 26.07 11.45 -31.10
N PHE A 110 26.71 12.40 -31.79
CA PHE A 110 27.03 13.68 -31.19
C PHE A 110 25.74 14.45 -30.87
N PRO A 111 25.56 14.96 -29.64
CA PRO A 111 24.33 15.63 -29.26
C PRO A 111 24.13 16.90 -30.08
N GLY A 112 22.87 17.26 -30.31
CA GLY A 112 22.53 18.54 -30.91
C GLY A 112 22.99 19.70 -30.03
N ILE A 113 23.95 20.50 -30.51
CA ILE A 113 24.38 21.71 -29.81
C ILE A 113 23.54 22.89 -30.27
N ALA A 114 22.76 23.45 -29.33
CA ALA A 114 22.11 24.73 -29.52
C ALA A 114 22.93 25.82 -28.80
N ILE A 115 23.56 26.71 -29.57
CA ILE A 115 24.27 27.87 -29.02
C ILE A 115 23.35 29.09 -29.11
N CYS A 116 23.05 29.70 -27.97
CA CYS A 116 22.32 30.96 -27.90
C CYS A 116 23.25 32.09 -27.44
N SER A 117 23.07 33.28 -27.99
CA SER A 117 23.68 34.48 -27.44
C SER A 117 23.15 34.73 -26.03
N ILE A 118 24.01 35.19 -25.12
CA ILE A 118 23.61 35.66 -23.77
C ILE A 118 22.66 36.85 -23.91
N ASN A 119 22.83 37.63 -24.98
CA ASN A 119 22.00 38.78 -25.22
C ASN A 119 20.66 38.38 -25.85
N ARG A 120 19.56 38.72 -25.16
CA ARG A 120 18.19 38.38 -25.57
C ARG A 120 17.70 39.18 -26.79
N ILE A 121 18.21 40.39 -27.00
CA ILE A 121 17.80 41.27 -28.10
C ILE A 121 19.01 41.95 -28.72
N SER A 122 19.14 41.92 -30.05
CA SER A 122 20.23 42.62 -30.71
C SER A 122 20.13 44.14 -30.46
N ARG A 123 21.27 44.83 -30.38
CA ARG A 123 21.28 46.30 -30.18
C ARG A 123 20.46 47.02 -31.25
N GLN A 124 20.50 46.52 -32.49
CA GLN A 124 19.75 47.11 -33.60
C GLN A 124 18.23 46.95 -33.39
N SER A 125 17.77 45.75 -33.05
CA SER A 125 16.35 45.48 -32.76
C SER A 125 15.84 46.26 -31.54
N ALA A 126 16.69 46.48 -30.53
CA ALA A 126 16.34 47.30 -29.37
C ALA A 126 16.20 48.78 -29.71
N ILE A 127 17.03 49.30 -30.62
CA ILE A 127 16.96 50.69 -31.08
C ILE A 127 15.72 50.89 -31.97
N GLU A 128 15.47 49.98 -32.90
CA GLU A 128 14.29 50.01 -33.78
C GLU A 128 12.99 50.06 -32.97
N MET A 129 12.85 49.20 -31.95
CA MET A 129 11.71 49.20 -31.02
C MET A 129 11.57 50.51 -30.23
N ALA A 130 12.67 51.19 -29.89
CA ALA A 130 12.64 52.45 -29.15
C ALA A 130 12.30 53.65 -30.04
N THR A 131 12.56 53.57 -31.34
CA THR A 131 12.28 54.64 -32.32
C THR A 131 10.93 54.52 -33.01
N ASP A 132 10.29 53.35 -32.95
CA ASP A 132 8.92 53.09 -33.44
C ASP A 132 7.84 53.48 -32.41
N MET A 133 8.21 54.22 -31.36
CA MET A 133 7.31 54.78 -30.33
C MET A 133 7.00 56.26 -30.56
#